data_AF-A0A3N1L1R4-F1
#
_entry.id   AF-A0A3N1L1R4-F1
#
_cell.length_a   1.000
_cell.length_b   1.000
_cell.length_c   1.000
_cell.angle_alpha   90.00
_cell.angle_beta   90.00
_cell.angle_gamma   90.00
#
_symmetry.space_group_name_H-M   'P 1'
#
loop_
_entity.id
_entity.type
_entity.pdbx_description
1 polymer ?
#
loop_
_entity_poly.entity_id
_entity_poly.type
_entity_poly.pdbx_seq_one_letter_code
_entity_poly.pdbx_strand_id
1 'polypeptide(L)'
;MNQIALAYDRTRLLDALARLGSADEETVLGAAQAATAILAAARLDWDALLAPALPPLEAEDGMPAAPLDDAARIAALLALPELSADSRETLGEMARDMENGTVSDADRTWLHALYGRLITP
;
A
#
# COMPACT_ATOMS: atom_id res chain seq x y z
N MET A 1 -2.97 -14.86 -11.34
CA MET A 1 -4.27 -14.44 -11.95
C MET A 1 -5.37 -14.87 -11.01
N ASN A 2 -6.02 -13.93 -10.32
CA ASN A 2 -7.34 -14.11 -9.69
C ASN A 2 -7.90 -12.72 -9.38
N GLN A 3 -8.29 -12.00 -10.43
CA GLN A 3 -9.27 -10.92 -10.25
C GLN A 3 -10.58 -11.61 -9.89
N ILE A 4 -10.97 -11.52 -8.62
CA ILE A 4 -12.36 -11.74 -8.21
C ILE A 4 -13.16 -10.73 -9.03
N ALA A 5 -13.84 -11.20 -10.06
CA ALA A 5 -14.79 -10.39 -10.81
C ALA A 5 -15.93 -10.06 -9.84
N LEU A 6 -15.78 -8.96 -9.12
CA LEU A 6 -16.78 -8.45 -8.19
C LEU A 6 -18.07 -8.27 -8.97
N ALA A 7 -19.12 -8.99 -8.57
CA ALA A 7 -20.43 -9.01 -9.23
C ALA A 7 -21.24 -7.72 -9.02
N TYR A 8 -20.56 -6.58 -8.89
CA TYR A 8 -21.16 -5.27 -8.70
C TYR A 8 -20.39 -4.22 -9.53
N ASP A 9 -21.08 -3.12 -9.86
CA ASP A 9 -20.48 -2.04 -10.64
C ASP A 9 -19.52 -1.21 -9.75
N ARG A 10 -18.26 -1.63 -9.75
CA ARG A 10 -17.19 -0.98 -8.97
C ARG A 10 -16.98 0.47 -9.35
N THR A 11 -17.10 0.81 -10.63
CA THR A 11 -16.91 2.19 -11.10
C THR A 11 -17.98 3.10 -10.50
N ARG A 12 -19.24 2.69 -10.54
CA ARG A 12 -20.33 3.45 -9.93
C ARG A 12 -20.20 3.60 -8.43
N LEU A 13 -19.71 2.57 -7.73
CA LEU A 13 -19.47 2.66 -6.30
C LEU A 13 -18.37 3.69 -5.98
N LEU A 14 -17.26 3.66 -6.72
CA LEU A 14 -16.16 4.60 -6.53
C LEU A 14 -16.57 6.05 -6.83
N ASP A 15 -17.38 6.27 -7.87
CA ASP A 15 -17.92 7.59 -8.19
C ASP A 15 -18.83 8.12 -7.08
N ALA A 16 -19.67 7.27 -6.48
CA ALA A 16 -20.49 7.63 -5.34
C ALA A 16 -19.61 7.98 -4.12
N LEU A 17 -18.60 7.17 -3.81
CA LEU A 17 -17.68 7.42 -2.71
C LEU A 17 -16.89 8.73 -2.88
N ALA A 18 -16.46 9.05 -4.11
CA ALA A 18 -15.75 10.30 -4.39
C ALA A 18 -16.61 11.55 -4.09
N ARG A 19 -17.94 11.45 -4.25
CA ARG A 19 -18.89 12.55 -4.01
C ARG A 19 -19.20 12.76 -2.52
N LEU A 20 -18.88 11.81 -1.65
CA LEU A 20 -19.02 11.98 -0.20
C LEU A 20 -18.11 13.08 0.36
N GLY A 21 -17.03 13.43 -0.34
CA GLY A 21 -16.15 14.54 0.02
C GLY A 21 -16.66 15.93 -0.38
N SER A 22 -17.87 16.04 -0.93
CA SER A 22 -18.47 17.32 -1.31
C SER A 22 -18.83 18.16 -0.08
N ALA A 23 -18.77 19.49 -0.22
CA ALA A 23 -19.26 20.42 0.80
C ALA A 23 -20.78 20.62 0.74
N ASP A 24 -21.44 20.11 -0.30
CA ASP A 24 -22.88 20.16 -0.48
C ASP A 24 -23.56 18.94 0.14
N GLU A 25 -24.38 19.17 1.16
CA GLU A 25 -25.05 18.11 1.92
C GLU A 25 -26.00 17.26 1.07
N GLU A 26 -26.69 17.86 0.10
CA GLU A 26 -27.58 17.12 -0.81
C GLU A 26 -26.79 16.13 -1.67
N THR A 27 -25.65 16.57 -2.20
CA THR A 27 -24.71 15.72 -2.94
C THR A 27 -24.18 14.57 -2.08
N VAL A 28 -23.81 14.85 -0.82
CA VAL A 28 -23.31 13.83 0.11
C VAL A 28 -24.40 12.79 0.42
N LEU A 29 -25.63 13.24 0.69
CA LEU A 29 -26.75 12.34 0.98
C LEU A 29 -27.09 11.47 -0.24
N GLY A 30 -27.18 12.07 -1.42
CA GLY A 30 -27.45 11.34 -2.66
C GLY A 30 -26.36 10.32 -2.99
N ALA A 31 -25.10 10.67 -2.74
CA ALA A 31 -23.96 9.77 -2.86
C ALA A 31 -24.01 8.59 -1.88
N ALA A 32 -24.33 8.84 -0.61
CA ALA A 32 -24.47 7.81 0.41
C ALA A 32 -25.60 6.82 0.07
N GLN A 33 -26.75 7.34 -0.38
CA GLN A 33 -27.88 6.52 -0.82
C GLN A 33 -27.53 5.69 -2.06
N ALA A 34 -26.85 6.28 -3.05
CA ALA A 34 -26.41 5.56 -4.25
C ALA A 34 -25.43 4.43 -3.91
N ALA A 35 -24.43 4.69 -3.06
CA ALA A 35 -23.50 3.66 -2.59
C ALA A 35 -24.24 2.52 -1.88
N THR A 36 -25.18 2.86 -1.00
CA THR A 36 -26.00 1.87 -0.27
C THR A 36 -26.84 1.02 -1.23
N ALA A 37 -27.46 1.62 -2.25
CA ALA A 37 -28.25 0.90 -3.24
C ALA A 37 -27.41 -0.08 -4.07
N ILE A 38 -26.18 0.30 -4.42
CA ILE A 38 -25.25 -0.58 -5.16
C ILE A 38 -24.88 -1.80 -4.32
N LEU A 39 -24.58 -1.60 -3.05
CA LEU A 39 -24.24 -2.69 -2.13
C LEU A 39 -25.43 -3.61 -1.83
N ALA A 40 -26.61 -3.02 -1.59
CA ALA A 40 -27.84 -3.77 -1.38
C ALA A 40 -28.23 -4.62 -2.59
N ALA A 41 -28.10 -4.08 -3.82
CA ALA A 41 -28.35 -4.83 -5.05
C ALA A 41 -27.39 -6.01 -5.23
N ALA A 42 -26.14 -5.86 -4.79
CA ALA A 42 -25.14 -6.91 -4.79
C ALA A 42 -25.26 -7.87 -3.59
N ARG A 43 -26.16 -7.58 -2.63
CA ARG A 43 -26.25 -8.27 -1.33
C ARG A 43 -24.90 -8.32 -0.60
N LEU A 44 -24.16 -7.22 -0.68
CA LEU A 44 -22.88 -7.03 -0.02
C LEU A 44 -23.04 -6.01 1.11
N ASP A 45 -22.29 -6.23 2.18
CA ASP A 45 -22.09 -5.24 3.24
C ASP A 45 -20.70 -4.59 3.08
N TRP A 46 -20.46 -3.48 3.77
CA TRP A 46 -19.16 -2.79 3.73
C TRP A 46 -17.99 -3.69 4.14
N ASP A 47 -18.21 -4.59 5.11
CA ASP A 47 -17.21 -5.57 5.54
C ASP A 47 -16.87 -6.59 4.45
N ALA A 48 -17.79 -6.88 3.53
CA ALA A 48 -17.54 -7.78 2.41
C ALA A 48 -16.72 -7.13 1.29
N LEU A 49 -16.64 -5.80 1.26
CA LEU A 49 -15.79 -5.04 0.33
C LEU A 49 -14.36 -4.91 0.83
N LEU A 50 -14.19 -4.90 2.15
CA LEU A 50 -12.88 -4.98 2.74
C LEU A 50 -12.35 -6.36 2.39
N ALA A 51 -11.16 -6.40 1.78
CA ALA A 51 -10.45 -7.66 1.68
C ALA A 51 -10.44 -8.27 3.09
N PRO A 52 -10.71 -9.58 3.25
CA PRO A 52 -10.57 -10.21 4.56
C PRO A 52 -9.21 -9.78 5.07
N ALA A 53 -9.20 -9.19 6.27
CA ALA A 53 -7.94 -8.81 6.91
C ALA A 53 -7.05 -10.03 6.72
N LEU A 54 -6.00 -9.88 5.92
CA LEU A 54 -5.03 -10.95 5.75
C LEU A 54 -4.78 -11.43 7.17
N PRO A 55 -4.94 -12.73 7.46
CA PRO A 55 -4.53 -13.22 8.77
C PRO A 55 -3.16 -12.59 9.00
N PRO A 56 -2.94 -11.88 10.13
CA PRO A 56 -1.66 -11.22 10.37
C PRO A 56 -0.64 -12.27 10.03
N LEU A 57 0.13 -12.07 8.94
CA LEU A 57 0.89 -13.16 8.31
C LEU A 57 1.46 -13.94 9.47
N GLU A 58 0.90 -15.14 9.74
CA GLU A 58 1.60 -16.08 10.59
C GLU A 58 2.84 -16.24 9.77
N ALA A 59 3.90 -15.56 10.20
CA ALA A 59 5.16 -15.51 9.49
C ALA A 59 5.39 -16.95 9.12
N GLU A 60 5.32 -17.27 7.82
CA GLU A 60 5.33 -18.67 7.43
C GLU A 60 6.61 -19.22 8.05
N ASP A 61 6.43 -20.06 9.07
CA ASP A 61 7.48 -20.81 9.74
C ASP A 61 8.03 -21.74 8.66
N GLY A 62 8.91 -21.20 7.81
CA GLY A 62 9.18 -21.81 6.52
C GLY A 62 9.96 -20.97 5.51
N MET A 63 10.08 -19.65 5.68
CA MET A 63 11.29 -18.98 5.21
C MET A 63 11.71 -17.99 6.28
N PRO A 64 12.85 -18.18 6.96
CA PRO A 64 13.45 -17.03 7.60
C PRO A 64 13.65 -16.02 6.48
N ALA A 65 12.86 -14.94 6.47
CA ALA A 65 13.41 -13.67 6.03
C ALA A 65 14.56 -13.45 7.00
N ALA A 66 15.72 -14.04 6.66
CA ALA A 66 16.99 -13.61 7.22
C ALA A 66 16.89 -12.09 7.19
N PRO A 67 17.08 -11.41 8.33
CA PRO A 67 16.92 -9.96 8.39
C PRO A 67 17.64 -9.41 7.17
N LEU A 68 16.87 -8.89 6.21
CA LEU A 68 17.47 -8.32 5.01
C LEU A 68 18.31 -7.18 5.57
N ASP A 69 19.63 -7.40 5.56
CA ASP A 69 20.60 -6.41 5.97
C ASP A 69 20.26 -5.14 5.22
N ASP A 70 20.49 -3.99 5.86
CA ASP A 70 20.12 -2.70 5.29
C ASP A 70 20.72 -2.52 3.87
N ALA A 71 21.86 -3.15 3.58
CA ALA A 71 22.49 -3.21 2.26
C ALA A 71 21.63 -3.93 1.21
N ALA A 72 21.00 -5.05 1.57
CA ALA A 72 20.13 -5.81 0.68
C ALA A 72 18.81 -5.07 0.42
N ARG A 73 18.32 -4.29 1.39
CA ARG A 73 17.15 -3.41 1.21
C ARG A 73 17.45 -2.27 0.24
N ILE A 74 18.62 -1.66 0.37
CA ILE A 74 19.10 -0.62 -0.56
C ILE A 74 19.20 -1.20 -1.98
N ALA A 75 19.82 -2.37 -2.15
CA ALA A 75 19.96 -3.00 -3.46
C ALA A 75 18.60 -3.29 -4.13
N ALA A 76 17.62 -3.76 -3.36
CA ALA A 76 16.27 -3.99 -3.85
C ALA A 76 15.56 -2.69 -4.27
N LEU A 77 15.72 -1.61 -3.51
CA LEU A 77 15.16 -0.30 -3.86
C LEU A 77 15.83 0.31 -5.10
N LEU A 78 17.16 0.16 -5.25
CA LEU A 78 17.89 0.64 -6.43
C LEU A 78 17.52 -0.10 -7.72
N ALA A 79 17.05 -1.35 -7.60
CA ALA A 79 16.57 -2.14 -8.73
C ALA A 79 15.20 -1.68 -9.26
N LEU A 80 14.49 -0.79 -8.55
CA LEU A 80 13.21 -0.26 -9.00
C LEU A 80 13.40 0.79 -10.11
N PRO A 81 12.77 0.61 -11.29
CA PRO A 81 12.89 1.56 -12.40
C PRO A 81 12.17 2.89 -12.11
N GLU A 82 11.07 2.85 -11.36
CA GLU A 82 10.23 4.00 -10.99
C GLU A 82 10.84 4.87 -9.87
N LEU A 83 12.01 4.51 -9.35
CA LEU A 83 12.68 5.29 -8.31
C LEU A 83 13.21 6.61 -8.89
N SER A 84 12.90 7.73 -8.22
CA SER A 84 13.39 9.05 -8.60
C SER A 84 14.92 9.12 -8.58
N ALA A 85 15.50 10.03 -9.37
CA ALA A 85 16.94 10.25 -9.40
C ALA A 85 17.48 10.63 -8.01
N ASP A 86 16.80 11.57 -7.33
CA ASP A 86 17.14 12.01 -5.98
C ASP A 86 17.14 10.85 -4.97
N SER A 87 16.10 10.00 -4.97
CA SER A 87 16.07 8.85 -4.05
C SER A 87 17.13 7.79 -4.40
N ARG A 88 17.47 7.63 -5.69
CA ARG A 88 18.54 6.72 -6.13
C ARG A 88 19.90 7.21 -5.66
N GLU A 89 20.14 8.52 -5.72
CA GLU A 89 21.35 9.17 -5.20
C GLU A 89 21.48 8.98 -3.69
N THR A 90 20.44 9.33 -2.92
CA THR A 90 20.42 9.15 -1.45
C THR A 90 20.68 7.70 -1.03
N LEU A 91 20.04 6.73 -1.70
CA LEU A 91 20.29 5.31 -1.43
C LEU A 91 21.73 4.89 -1.77
N GLY A 92 22.33 5.48 -2.81
CA GLY A 92 23.72 5.23 -3.20
C GLY A 92 24.74 5.86 -2.25
N GLU A 93 24.43 7.02 -1.65
CA GLU A 93 25.23 7.60 -0.56
C GLU A 93 25.14 6.75 0.70
N MET A 94 23.92 6.37 1.08
CA MET A 94 23.66 5.56 2.25
C MET A 94 24.28 4.16 2.14
N ALA A 95 24.37 3.59 0.94
CA ALA A 95 25.11 2.34 0.69
C ALA A 95 26.60 2.46 1.06
N ARG A 96 27.23 3.60 0.70
CA ARG A 96 28.64 3.87 1.01
C ARG A 96 28.85 4.17 2.49
N ASP A 97 27.93 4.90 3.11
CA ASP A 97 27.97 5.16 4.55
C ASP A 97 27.80 3.87 5.36
N MET A 98 27.09 2.89 4.82
CA MET A 98 26.93 1.57 5.43
C MET A 98 28.21 0.76 5.42
N GLU A 99 28.99 0.82 4.33
CA GLU A 99 30.32 0.22 4.26
C GLU A 99 31.28 0.82 5.29
N ASN A 100 31.08 2.10 5.64
CA ASN A 100 31.87 2.82 6.65
C ASN A 100 31.28 2.70 8.07
N GLY A 101 30.11 2.08 8.25
CA GLY A 101 29.43 1.94 9.53
C GLY A 101 28.87 3.27 10.10
N THR A 102 28.68 4.29 9.27
CA THR A 102 28.29 5.65 9.67
C THR A 102 26.79 5.95 9.52
N VAL A 103 25.98 4.95 9.14
CA VAL A 103 24.54 5.09 8.96
C VAL A 103 23.86 5.34 10.32
N SER A 104 23.06 6.42 10.40
CA SER A 104 22.32 6.74 11.60
C SER A 104 21.05 5.89 11.76
N ASP A 105 20.51 5.81 12.97
CA ASP A 105 19.22 5.12 13.19
C ASP A 105 18.05 5.84 12.51
N ALA A 106 18.16 7.15 12.27
CA ALA A 106 17.17 7.90 11.50
C ALA A 106 17.16 7.45 10.03
N ASP A 107 18.34 7.26 9.44
CA ASP A 107 18.52 6.79 8.07
C ASP A 107 18.02 5.35 7.91
N ARG A 108 18.30 4.47 8.90
CA ARG A 108 17.73 3.12 8.93
C ARG A 108 16.21 3.13 9.02
N THR A 109 15.64 3.98 9.87
CA THR A 109 14.19 4.11 10.01
C THR A 109 13.55 4.58 8.70
N TRP A 110 14.17 5.56 8.03
CA TRP A 110 13.73 6.04 6.72
C TRP A 110 13.82 4.95 5.64
N LEU A 111 14.94 4.21 5.59
CA LEU A 111 15.12 3.08 4.67
C LEU A 111 14.04 2.00 4.87
N HIS A 112 13.74 1.65 6.12
CA HIS A 112 12.77 0.63 6.46
C HIS A 112 11.35 1.07 6.07
N ALA A 113 11.01 2.34 6.32
CA ALA A 113 9.73 2.92 5.91
C ALA A 113 9.59 2.98 4.38
N LEU A 114 10.65 3.37 3.66
CA LEU A 114 10.66 3.43 2.20
C LEU A 114 10.54 2.04 1.57
N TYR A 115 11.30 1.08 2.09
CA TYR A 115 11.23 -0.32 1.66
C TYR A 115 9.83 -0.90 1.90
N GLY A 116 9.26 -0.70 3.08
CA GLY A 116 7.91 -1.16 3.40
C GLY A 116 6.82 -0.53 2.53
N ARG A 117 7.03 0.70 2.03
CA ARG A 117 6.07 1.40 1.16
C ARG A 117 6.14 0.97 -0.31
N LEU A 118 7.33 0.59 -0.80
CA LEU A 118 7.56 0.37 -2.23
C LEU A 118 7.70 -1.10 -2.61
N ILE A 119 8.13 -1.96 -1.68
CA ILE A 119 8.37 -3.39 -1.93
C ILE A 119 7.29 -4.26 -1.30
N THR A 120 6.75 -3.87 -0.14
CA THR A 120 5.67 -4.61 0.53
C THR A 120 4.32 -4.01 0.10
N PRO A 121 3.44 -4.75 -0.59
CA PRO A 121 2.14 -4.26 -1.06
C PRO A 121 1.10 -4.07 0.05
#